data_AF-A0A1V6B590-F1
#
_entry.id   AF-A0A1V6B590-F1
#
_cell.length_a   1.000
_cell.length_b   1.000
_cell.length_c   1.000
_cell.angle_alpha   90.00
_cell.angle_beta   90.00
_cell.angle_gamma   90.00
#
_symmetry.space_group_name_H-M   'P 1'
#
loop_
_entity.id
_entity.type
_entity.pdbx_description
1 polymer ?
#
loop_
_entity_poly.entity_id
_entity_poly.type
_entity_poly.pdbx_seq_one_letter_code
_entity_poly.pdbx_strand_id
1 'polypeptide(L)'
;MSKFFEKINMTAKQVVDILLLALLIIFVVQNVESVKVQFLFFSFELPLIVIIAITFFIGFFTSRTFSKEKKNEQKTPETEN
;
A
#
# COMPACT_ATOMS: atom_id res chain seq x y z
N MET A 1 15.70 9.38 -30.45
CA MET A 1 15.07 8.52 -29.43
C MET A 1 15.60 7.07 -29.41
N SER A 2 16.29 6.56 -30.44
CA SER A 2 16.80 5.16 -30.43
C SER A 2 17.99 4.91 -29.49
N LYS A 3 18.81 5.94 -29.20
CA LYS A 3 20.01 5.80 -28.36
C LYS A 3 19.75 5.56 -26.86
N PHE A 4 18.52 5.75 -26.39
CA PHE A 4 18.16 5.49 -24.98
C PHE A 4 17.86 4.01 -24.71
N PHE A 5 17.38 3.27 -25.71
CA PHE A 5 16.98 1.86 -25.56
C PHE A 5 18.15 0.88 -25.69
N GLU A 6 19.28 1.31 -26.25
CA GLU A 6 20.43 0.45 -26.56
C GLU A 6 21.22 0.02 -25.30
N LYS A 7 21.04 0.71 -24.16
CA LYS A 7 21.77 0.45 -22.90
C LYS A 7 20.96 -0.29 -21.84
N ILE A 8 19.76 -0.74 -22.16
CA ILE A 8 18.84 -1.30 -21.17
C ILE A 8 18.82 -2.82 -21.30
N ASN A 9 19.68 -3.51 -20.52
CA ASN A 9 19.56 -4.96 -20.32
C ASN A 9 18.43 -5.21 -19.30
N MET A 10 17.19 -5.03 -19.74
CA MET A 10 15.99 -5.16 -18.90
C MET A 10 15.62 -6.63 -18.75
N THR A 11 15.63 -7.13 -17.52
CA THR A 11 15.11 -8.46 -17.22
C THR A 11 13.60 -8.48 -17.43
N ALA A 12 13.03 -9.60 -17.90
CA ALA A 12 11.59 -9.75 -18.11
C ALA A 12 10.75 -9.33 -16.89
N LYS A 13 11.25 -9.59 -15.68
CA LYS A 13 10.65 -9.14 -14.43
C LYS A 13 10.51 -7.61 -14.36
N GLN A 14 11.55 -6.85 -14.71
CA GLN A 14 11.52 -5.38 -14.68
C GLN A 14 10.54 -4.82 -15.71
N VAL A 15 10.44 -5.46 -16.89
CA VAL A 15 9.45 -5.08 -17.90
C VAL A 15 8.03 -5.27 -17.37
N VAL A 16 7.77 -6.42 -16.73
CA VAL A 16 6.47 -6.70 -16.09
C VAL A 16 6.19 -5.70 -14.97
N ASP A 17 7.16 -5.41 -14.12
CA ASP A 17 7.00 -4.46 -13.00
C ASP A 17 6.68 -3.04 -13.50
N ILE A 18 7.37 -2.56 -14.54
CA ILE A 18 7.09 -1.25 -15.17
C ILE A 18 5.70 -1.23 -15.80
N LEU A 19 5.31 -2.31 -16.47
CA LEU A 19 4.03 -2.41 -17.14
C LEU A 19 2.88 -2.46 -16.11
N LEU A 20 3.05 -3.21 -15.02
CA LEU A 20 2.12 -3.22 -13.88
C LEU A 20 2.02 -1.85 -13.22
N LEU A 21 3.15 -1.15 -13.03
CA LEU A 21 3.14 0.20 -12.46
C LEU A 21 2.41 1.19 -13.36
N ALA A 22 2.62 1.13 -14.68
CA ALA A 22 1.92 1.96 -15.64
C ALA A 22 0.40 1.67 -15.63
N LEU A 23 0.01 0.39 -15.62
CA LEU A 23 -1.39 -0.03 -15.49
C LEU A 23 -2.02 0.46 -14.18
N LEU A 24 -1.30 0.39 -13.06
CA LEU A 24 -1.77 0.89 -11.77
C LEU A 24 -2.02 2.40 -11.82
N ILE A 25 -1.10 3.17 -12.41
CA ILE A 25 -1.27 4.63 -12.56
C ILE A 25 -2.48 4.93 -13.43
N ILE A 26 -2.62 4.27 -14.58
CA ILE A 26 -3.79 4.43 -15.47
C ILE A 26 -5.08 4.08 -14.73
N PHE A 27 -5.09 2.96 -14.00
CA PHE A 27 -6.22 2.54 -13.19
C PHE A 27 -6.58 3.61 -12.15
N VAL A 28 -5.61 4.13 -11.39
CA VAL A 28 -5.85 5.20 -10.41
C VAL A 28 -6.42 6.45 -11.08
N VAL A 29 -5.82 6.90 -12.18
CA VAL A 29 -6.24 8.12 -12.92
C VAL A 29 -7.64 7.96 -13.52
N GLN A 30 -7.95 6.79 -14.09
CA GLN A 30 -9.27 6.50 -14.65
C GLN A 30 -10.33 6.36 -13.56
N ASN A 31 -9.94 5.89 -12.37
CA ASN A 31 -10.83 5.71 -11.22
C ASN A 31 -10.73 6.90 -10.23
N VAL A 32 -10.39 8.11 -10.71
CA VAL A 32 -10.52 9.37 -9.94
C VAL A 32 -11.99 9.81 -9.82
N GLU A 33 -12.91 9.06 -10.42
CA GLU A 33 -14.34 9.29 -10.28
C GLU A 33 -14.74 9.42 -8.80
N SER A 34 -15.58 10.42 -8.55
CA SER A 34 -16.05 10.69 -7.20
C SER A 34 -17.11 9.66 -6.83
N VAL A 35 -16.86 8.94 -5.74
CA VAL A 35 -17.78 7.94 -5.20
C VAL A 35 -18.59 8.60 -4.10
N LYS A 36 -19.90 8.40 -4.13
CA LYS A 36 -20.80 8.85 -3.06
C LYS A 36 -20.62 7.96 -1.84
N VAL A 37 -20.13 8.55 -0.75
CA VAL A 37 -20.05 7.91 0.56
C VAL A 37 -21.30 8.29 1.35
N GLN A 38 -22.02 7.27 1.82
CA GLN A 38 -23.24 7.46 2.60
C GLN A 38 -23.04 6.96 4.03
N PHE A 39 -23.20 7.87 4.98
CA PHE A 39 -23.29 7.59 6.40
C PHE A 39 -24.75 7.61 6.86
N LEU A 40 -24.98 7.25 8.12
CA LEU A 40 -26.32 7.18 8.73
C LEU A 40 -27.11 8.48 8.66
N PHE A 41 -26.45 9.64 8.74
CA PHE A 41 -27.11 10.95 8.80
C PHE A 41 -26.72 11.92 7.68
N PHE A 42 -25.72 11.57 6.86
CA PHE A 42 -25.21 12.45 5.82
C PHE A 42 -24.53 11.66 4.72
N SER A 43 -24.41 12.27 3.54
CA SER A 43 -23.66 11.71 2.42
C SER A 43 -22.84 12.79 1.75
N PHE A 44 -21.69 12.43 1.22
CA PHE A 44 -20.83 13.33 0.46
C PHE A 44 -20.11 12.55 -0.64
N GLU A 45 -19.54 13.26 -1.60
CA GLU A 45 -18.77 12.68 -2.69
C GLU A 45 -17.29 12.93 -2.47
N LEU A 46 -16.47 11.88 -2.58
CA LEU A 46 -15.02 11.99 -2.56
C LEU A 46 -14.40 11.11 -3.65
N PRO A 47 -13.26 11.50 -4.23
CA PRO A 47 -12.49 10.62 -5.09
C PRO A 47 -12.13 9.32 -4.37
N LEU A 48 -12.28 8.18 -5.05
CA LEU A 48 -12.03 6.86 -4.47
C LEU A 48 -10.64 6.73 -3.82
N ILE A 49 -9.63 7.35 -4.44
CA ILE A 49 -8.25 7.36 -3.93
C ILE A 49 -8.14 7.96 -2.51
N VAL A 50 -8.94 8.98 -2.19
CA VAL A 50 -8.97 9.63 -0.88
C VAL A 50 -9.54 8.67 0.17
N ILE A 51 -10.60 7.93 -0.19
CA ILE A 51 -11.24 6.93 0.67
C ILE A 51 -10.27 5.79 0.98
N ILE A 52 -9.57 5.28 -0.04
CA ILE A 52 -8.56 4.22 0.10
C ILE A 52 -7.42 4.67 1.01
N ALA A 53 -6.89 5.88 0.80
CA ALA A 53 -5.81 6.43 1.63
C ALA A 53 -6.23 6.56 3.10
N ILE A 54 -7.41 7.13 3.37
CA ILE A 54 -7.95 7.26 4.74
C ILE A 54 -8.08 5.88 5.39
N THR A 55 -8.66 4.91 4.67
CA THR A 55 -8.86 3.54 5.17
C THR A 55 -7.54 2.85 5.48
N PHE A 56 -6.54 2.98 4.60
CA PHE A 56 -5.19 2.47 4.83
C PHE A 56 -4.57 3.06 6.09
N PHE A 57 -4.58 4.39 6.24
CA PHE A 57 -4.00 5.03 7.41
C PHE A 57 -4.71 4.65 8.70
N ILE A 58 -6.06 4.58 8.72
CA ILE A 58 -6.83 4.10 9.87
C ILE A 58 -6.36 2.70 10.25
N GLY A 59 -6.26 1.77 9.30
CA GLY A 59 -5.79 0.41 9.55
C GLY A 59 -4.34 0.37 10.07
N PHE A 60 -3.44 1.11 9.45
CA PHE A 60 -2.03 1.20 9.84
C PHE A 60 -1.87 1.73 11.27
N PHE A 61 -2.50 2.86 11.60
CA PHE A 61 -2.43 3.45 12.93
C PHE A 61 -3.13 2.59 13.98
N THR A 62 -4.25 1.95 13.63
CA THR A 62 -4.91 0.96 14.50
C THR A 62 -3.96 -0.19 14.81
N SER A 63 -3.36 -0.82 13.80
CA SER A 63 -2.40 -1.92 14.01
C SER A 63 -1.21 -1.49 14.88
N ARG A 64 -0.67 -0.29 14.65
CA ARG A 64 0.45 0.25 15.44
C ARG A 64 0.07 0.56 16.89
N THR A 65 -1.14 1.04 17.15
CA THR A 65 -1.60 1.40 18.50
C THR A 65 -2.01 0.16 19.30
N PHE A 66 -2.57 -0.85 18.62
CA PHE A 66 -3.06 -2.08 19.25
C PHE A 66 -2.05 -3.24 19.19
N SER A 67 -0.91 -3.10 18.52
CA SER A 67 0.21 -4.03 18.61
C SER A 67 0.85 -3.94 19.99
N LYS A 68 0.33 -4.72 20.94
CA LYS A 68 1.05 -5.07 22.15
C LYS A 68 2.28 -5.86 21.71
N GLU A 69 3.46 -5.25 21.83
CA GLU A 69 4.72 -5.98 21.70
C GLU A 69 4.63 -7.20 22.61
N LYS A 70 4.62 -8.40 22.02
CA LYS A 70 4.88 -9.61 22.78
C LYS A 70 6.32 -9.51 23.23
N LYS A 71 6.52 -8.98 24.44
CA LYS A 71 7.80 -8.99 25.13
C LYS A 71 8.17 -10.47 25.27
N ASN A 72 9.01 -10.96 24.35
CA ASN A 72 9.55 -12.30 24.43
C ASN A 72 10.38 -12.32 25.72
N GLU A 73 9.83 -12.93 26.76
CA GLU A 73 10.55 -13.24 27.99
C GLU A 73 11.67 -14.21 27.61
N GLN A 74 12.85 -13.64 27.44
CA GLN A 74 14.08 -14.38 27.23
C GLN A 74 14.37 -15.13 28.53
N LYS A 75 13.92 -16.38 28.62
CA LYS A 75 14.31 -17.28 29.70
C LYS A 75 15.81 -17.58 29.55
N THR A 76 16.61 -17.00 30.43
CA THR A 76 18.02 -17.34 30.63
C THR A 76 18.14 -18.84 30.85
N PRO A 77 18.99 -19.57 30.09
CA PRO A 77 19.26 -20.96 30.39
C PRO A 77 20.05 -21.02 31.70
N GLU A 78 19.40 -21.50 32.74
CA GLU A 78 20.04 -21.88 34.00
C GLU A 78 21.08 -22.95 33.68
N THR A 79 22.35 -22.57 33.80
CA THR A 79 23.47 -23.51 33.83
C THR A 79 23.67 -23.86 35.31
N GLU A 80 23.10 -24.98 35.73
CA GLU A 80 23.47 -25.63 36.99
C GLU A 80 24.31 -26.88 36.71
N ASN A 81 25.31 -27.05 37.58
CA ASN A 81 26.47 -27.94 37.50
C ASN A 81 26.17 -29.39 37.86
#